data_AF-A0A9P0KPW0-F1
#
_entry.id   AF-A0A9P0KPW0-F1
#
_cell.length_a   1.000
_cell.length_b   1.000
_cell.length_c   1.000
_cell.angle_alpha   90.00
_cell.angle_beta   90.00
_cell.angle_gamma   90.00
#
_symmetry.space_group_name_H-M   'P 1'
#
loop_
_entity.id
_entity.type
_entity.pdbx_description
1 polymer ?
#
loop_
_entity_poly.entity_id
_entity_poly.type
_entity_poly.pdbx_seq_one_letter_code
_entity_poly.pdbx_strand_id
1 'polypeptide(L)'
;MIWQKPIWTYGIELWGCASKSNLSIIQRAQSKILRSIADAPWYVSNETLHRDLKIPFIREVIMERSCKHHARLSDHPNPLLPSLLDPTETRRLKRKLPLDLQD
;
A
#
# COMPACT_ATOMS: atom_id res chain seq x y z
N MET A 1 -8.95 -2.36 18.21
CA MET A 1 -8.58 -2.81 16.84
C MET A 1 -8.53 -1.67 15.78
N ILE A 2 -8.54 -0.38 16.18
CA ILE A 2 -8.66 0.78 15.26
C ILE A 2 -7.32 1.53 15.09
N TRP A 3 -6.36 1.35 16.01
CA TRP A 3 -5.07 2.07 16.03
C TRP A 3 -4.08 1.71 14.91
N GLN A 4 -4.27 0.57 14.26
CA GLN A 4 -3.43 0.16 13.14
C GLN A 4 -3.68 1.07 11.92
N LYS A 5 -4.95 1.35 11.61
CA LYS A 5 -5.35 2.12 10.41
C LYS A 5 -4.61 3.45 10.25
N PRO A 6 -4.48 4.34 11.26
CA PRO A 6 -3.77 5.60 11.08
C PRO A 6 -2.27 5.41 10.82
N ILE A 7 -1.58 4.55 11.58
CA ILE A 7 -0.14 4.28 11.40
C ILE A 7 0.15 3.77 9.99
N TRP A 8 -0.66 2.83 9.50
CA TRP A 8 -0.54 2.34 8.13
C TRP A 8 -0.82 3.43 7.12
N THR A 9 -1.86 4.24 7.34
CA THR A 9 -2.27 5.31 6.43
C THR A 9 -1.17 6.33 6.18
N TYR A 10 -0.52 6.82 7.24
CA TYR A 10 0.61 7.76 7.10
C TYR A 10 1.86 7.07 6.55
N GLY A 11 2.13 5.84 6.98
CA GLY A 11 3.26 5.07 6.47
C GLY A 11 3.17 4.84 4.95
N ILE A 12 1.96 4.57 4.43
CA ILE A 12 1.70 4.25 3.01
C ILE A 12 2.24 5.31 2.06
N GLU A 13 2.18 6.60 2.41
CA GLU A 13 2.74 7.65 1.56
C GLU A 13 4.27 7.58 1.47
N LEU A 14 4.94 7.11 2.51
CA LEU A 14 6.40 6.98 2.57
C LEU A 14 6.92 5.72 1.85
N TRP A 15 6.26 4.59 2.05
CA TRP A 15 6.71 3.28 1.53
C TRP A 15 5.82 2.71 0.41
N GLY A 16 4.79 3.42 -0.05
CA GLY A 16 3.89 2.96 -1.12
C GLY A 16 4.62 2.74 -2.45
N CYS A 17 5.71 3.48 -2.66
CA CYS A 17 6.63 3.35 -3.79
C CYS A 17 7.91 2.54 -3.44
N ALA A 18 7.94 1.87 -2.29
CA ALA A 18 9.09 1.09 -1.88
C ALA A 18 9.25 -0.17 -2.76
N SER A 19 10.46 -0.75 -2.75
CA SER A 19 10.71 -2.00 -3.46
C SER A 19 9.81 -3.13 -2.94
N LYS A 20 9.50 -4.09 -3.82
CA LYS A 20 8.74 -5.30 -3.47
C LYS A 20 9.32 -6.03 -2.24
N SER A 21 10.64 -6.00 -2.09
CA SER A 21 11.35 -6.57 -0.93
C SER A 21 11.02 -5.87 0.39
N ASN A 22 10.91 -4.55 0.40
CA ASN A 22 10.55 -3.82 1.60
C ASN A 22 9.08 -4.06 1.95
N LEU A 23 8.19 -4.04 0.94
CA LEU A 23 6.77 -4.36 1.12
C LEU A 23 6.55 -5.74 1.75
N SER A 24 7.33 -6.75 1.35
CA SER A 24 7.21 -8.11 1.92
C SER A 24 7.68 -8.19 3.37
N ILE A 25 8.72 -7.44 3.76
CA ILE A 25 9.17 -7.34 5.16
C ILE A 25 8.05 -6.75 6.02
N ILE A 26 7.43 -5.68 5.53
CA ILE A 26 6.37 -4.97 6.23
C ILE A 26 5.12 -5.86 6.35
N GLN A 27 4.75 -6.57 5.28
CA GLN A 27 3.65 -7.54 5.29
C GLN A 27 3.88 -8.64 6.32
N ARG A 28 5.12 -9.14 6.42
CA ARG A 28 5.49 -10.15 7.43
C ARG A 28 5.36 -9.59 8.85
N ALA A 29 5.78 -8.34 9.07
CA ALA A 29 5.61 -7.67 10.37
C ALA A 29 4.13 -7.52 10.72
N GLN A 30 3.29 -7.09 9.77
CA GLN A 30 1.84 -6.98 9.96
C GLN A 30 1.22 -8.34 10.32
N SER A 31 1.52 -9.40 9.57
CA SER A 31 0.99 -10.74 9.83
C SER A 31 1.44 -11.31 11.17
N LYS A 32 2.65 -10.98 11.65
CA LYS A 32 3.11 -11.36 12.99
C LYS A 32 2.34 -10.63 14.10
N ILE A 33 2.10 -9.33 13.93
CA ILE A 33 1.30 -8.53 14.87
C ILE A 33 -0.14 -9.02 14.92
N LEU A 34 -0.77 -9.26 13.76
CA LEU A 34 -2.14 -9.76 13.67
C LEU A 34 -2.30 -11.12 14.36
N ARG A 35 -1.35 -12.03 14.13
CA ARG A 35 -1.33 -13.34 14.78
C ARG A 35 -1.19 -13.22 16.29
N SER A 36 -0.34 -12.32 16.79
CA SER A 36 -0.19 -12.07 18.22
C SER A 36 -1.44 -11.47 18.88
N ILE A 37 -2.21 -10.67 18.14
CA ILE A 37 -3.46 -10.07 18.66
C ILE A 37 -4.60 -11.09 18.66
N ALA A 38 -4.67 -11.93 17.63
CA ALA A 38 -5.70 -12.96 17.49
C ALA A 38 -5.41 -14.26 18.28
N ASP A 39 -4.27 -14.31 18.99
CA ASP A 39 -3.73 -15.50 19.65
C ASP A 39 -3.76 -16.75 18.76
N ALA A 40 -3.47 -16.55 17.48
CA ALA A 40 -3.67 -17.59 16.48
C ALA A 40 -2.44 -18.53 16.39
N PRO A 41 -2.66 -19.85 16.33
CA PRO A 41 -1.56 -20.80 16.25
C PRO A 41 -0.84 -20.75 14.90
N TRP A 42 0.40 -21.26 14.88
CA TRP A 42 1.31 -21.16 13.74
C TRP A 42 0.80 -21.84 12.46
N TYR A 43 -0.07 -22.85 12.59
CA TYR A 43 -0.63 -23.59 11.46
C TYR A 43 -1.76 -22.84 10.74
N VAL A 44 -2.28 -21.75 11.33
CA VAL A 44 -3.31 -20.93 10.67
C VAL A 44 -2.65 -20.12 9.57
N SER A 45 -3.17 -20.24 8.34
CA SER A 45 -2.65 -19.49 7.20
C SER A 45 -2.82 -17.98 7.40
N ASN A 46 -1.91 -17.17 6.83
CA ASN A 46 -2.08 -15.72 6.85
C ASN A 46 -3.37 -15.30 6.13
N GLU A 47 -3.73 -15.98 5.03
CA GLU A 47 -4.96 -15.69 4.28
C GLU A 47 -6.21 -15.87 5.14
N THR A 48 -6.28 -16.96 5.92
CA THR A 48 -7.38 -17.21 6.86
C THR A 48 -7.48 -16.10 7.89
N LEU A 49 -6.35 -15.68 8.50
CA LEU A 49 -6.34 -14.59 9.47
C LEU A 49 -6.81 -13.27 8.87
N HIS A 50 -6.34 -12.94 7.67
CA HIS A 50 -6.74 -11.71 6.99
C HIS A 50 -8.23 -11.72 6.63
N ARG A 51 -8.77 -12.88 6.21
CA ARG A 51 -10.19 -13.07 5.94
C ARG A 51 -11.06 -12.95 7.19
N ASP A 52 -10.67 -13.62 8.27
CA ASP A 52 -11.43 -13.65 9.53
C ASP A 52 -11.42 -12.28 10.22
N LEU A 53 -10.27 -11.61 10.24
CA LEU A 53 -10.11 -10.26 10.80
C LEU A 53 -10.65 -9.16 9.87
N LYS A 54 -11.00 -9.49 8.61
CA LYS A 54 -11.40 -8.55 7.55
C LYS A 54 -10.36 -7.44 7.33
N ILE A 55 -9.08 -7.80 7.35
CA ILE A 55 -7.97 -6.85 7.20
C ILE A 55 -7.33 -7.05 5.82
N PRO A 56 -7.33 -6.03 4.94
CA PRO A 56 -6.71 -6.13 3.63
C PRO A 56 -5.19 -6.26 3.74
N PHE A 57 -4.58 -6.84 2.70
CA PHE A 57 -3.13 -6.89 2.58
C PHE A 57 -2.55 -5.50 2.28
N ILE A 58 -1.30 -5.27 2.65
CA ILE A 58 -0.63 -3.97 2.41
C ILE A 58 -0.64 -3.60 0.93
N ARG A 59 -0.43 -4.59 0.05
CA ARG A 59 -0.54 -4.45 -1.40
C ARG A 59 -1.87 -3.82 -1.82
N GLU A 60 -2.98 -4.34 -1.29
CA GLU A 60 -4.32 -3.91 -1.66
C GLU A 60 -4.58 -2.49 -1.20
N VAL A 61 -4.15 -2.16 0.02
CA VAL A 61 -4.29 -0.79 0.55
C VAL A 61 -3.45 0.20 -0.25
N ILE A 62 -2.24 -0.18 -0.66
CA ILE A 62 -1.40 0.67 -1.52
C ILE A 62 -2.08 0.91 -2.87
N MET A 63 -2.64 -0.14 -3.49
CA MET A 63 -3.34 -0.03 -4.77
C MET A 63 -4.59 0.85 -4.66
N GLU A 64 -5.41 0.64 -3.64
CA GLU A 64 -6.60 1.46 -3.35
C GLU A 64 -6.23 2.93 -3.15
N ARG A 65 -5.17 3.20 -2.37
CA ARG A 65 -4.69 4.57 -2.13
C ARG A 65 -4.14 5.22 -3.39
N SER A 66 -3.39 4.48 -4.21
CA SER A 66 -2.89 4.98 -5.50
C SER A 66 -4.04 5.33 -6.44
N CYS A 67 -5.02 4.43 -6.59
CA CYS A 67 -6.20 4.67 -7.41
C CYS A 67 -6.99 5.90 -6.94
N LYS A 68 -7.24 6.02 -5.63
CA LYS A 68 -7.93 7.18 -5.05
C LYS A 68 -7.15 8.48 -5.23
N HIS A 69 -5.82 8.42 -5.15
CA HIS A 69 -4.97 9.59 -5.40
C HIS A 69 -5.05 10.02 -6.86
N HIS A 70 -4.94 9.09 -7.80
CA HIS A 70 -5.07 9.39 -9.23
C HIS A 70 -6.44 9.95 -9.58
N ALA A 71 -7.53 9.35 -9.10
CA ALA A 71 -8.88 9.87 -9.31
C ALA A 71 -9.02 11.33 -8.81
N ARG A 72 -8.41 11.64 -7.66
CA ARG A 72 -8.35 13.00 -7.13
C ARG A 72 -7.49 13.95 -7.96
N LEU A 73 -6.38 13.47 -8.53
CA LEU A 73 -5.56 14.29 -9.44
C LEU A 73 -6.31 14.61 -10.72
N SER A 74 -7.05 13.65 -11.28
CA SER A 74 -7.82 13.83 -12.52
C SER A 74 -8.99 14.80 -12.36
N ASP A 75 -9.63 14.83 -11.19
CA ASP A 75 -10.77 15.71 -10.88
C ASP A 75 -10.36 17.14 -10.46
N HIS A 76 -9.07 17.35 -10.16
CA HIS A 76 -8.63 18.60 -9.57
C HIS A 76 -8.53 19.74 -10.61
N PRO A 77 -9.05 20.95 -10.34
CA PRO A 77 -9.11 22.06 -11.30
C PRO A 77 -7.76 22.71 -11.61
N ASN A 78 -6.63 22.14 -11.16
CA ASN A 78 -5.33 22.78 -11.31
C ASN A 78 -4.70 22.36 -12.66
N PRO A 79 -4.46 23.32 -13.58
CA PRO A 79 -3.94 23.03 -14.91
C PRO A 79 -2.50 22.48 -14.93
N LEU A 80 -1.76 22.56 -13.82
CA LEU A 80 -0.40 22.03 -13.70
C LEU A 80 -0.34 20.57 -13.24
N LEU A 81 -1.46 19.96 -12.85
CA LEU A 81 -1.50 18.57 -12.40
C LEU A 81 -1.42 17.53 -13.53
N PRO A 82 -2.00 17.75 -14.73
CA PRO A 82 -1.91 16.79 -15.83
C PRO A 82 -0.46 16.45 -16.23
N SER A 83 0.45 17.42 -16.19
CA SER A 83 1.87 17.20 -16.51
C SER A 83 2.61 16.31 -15.51
N LEU A 84 2.05 16.10 -14.31
CA LEU A 84 2.61 15.16 -13.33
C LEU A 84 2.23 13.71 -13.63
N LEU A 85 1.21 13.49 -14.48
CA LEU A 85 0.79 12.17 -14.91
C LEU A 85 1.60 11.66 -16.11
N ASP A 86 2.34 12.54 -16.78
CA ASP A 86 3.14 12.17 -17.94
C ASP A 86 4.33 11.28 -17.53
N PRO A 87 4.53 10.13 -18.21
CA PRO A 87 5.63 9.23 -17.91
C PRO A 87 6.96 9.90 -18.28
N THR A 88 7.77 10.20 -17.27
CA THR A 88 9.15 10.68 -17.47
C THR A 88 9.99 9.60 -18.15
N GLU A 89 10.36 9.82 -19.42
CA GLU A 89 11.07 8.84 -20.27
C GLU A 89 12.49 8.50 -19.77
N THR A 90 13.15 9.41 -19.04
CA THR A 90 14.53 9.22 -18.56
C THR A 90 14.62 9.25 -17.04
N ARG A 91 14.42 8.09 -16.40
CA ARG A 91 14.59 7.94 -14.95
C ARG A 91 15.94 7.29 -14.63
N ARG A 92 16.77 7.99 -13.87
CA ARG A 92 18.06 7.44 -13.35
C ARG A 92 17.85 6.21 -12.47
N LEU A 93 16.80 6.18 -11.65
CA LEU A 93 16.49 5.07 -10.74
C LEU A 93 15.22 4.35 -11.17
N LYS A 94 15.31 3.02 -11.31
CA LYS A 94 14.18 2.12 -11.63
C LYS A 94 13.29 1.85 -10.40
N ARG A 95 12.80 2.89 -9.74
CA ARG A 95 11.81 2.76 -8.65
C ARG A 95 10.41 2.80 -9.25
N LYS A 96 9.49 2.01 -8.66
CA LYS A 96 8.07 2.11 -9.00
C LYS A 96 7.54 3.44 -8.49
N LEU A 97 7.03 4.29 -9.38
CA LEU A 97 6.28 5.49 -9.00
C LEU A 97 4.85 5.10 -8.61
N PRO A 98 4.08 5.98 -7.94
CA PRO A 98 2.66 5.75 -7.66
C PRO A 98 1.87 5.43 -8.93
N LEU A 99 2.29 6.04 -10.05
CA LEU A 99 1.72 5.81 -11.38
C LEU A 99 1.92 4.38 -11.89
N ASP A 100 3.06 3.76 -11.60
CA ASP A 100 3.43 2.41 -12.07
C ASP A 100 2.79 1.30 -11.21
N LEU A 101 1.86 1.66 -10.30
CA LEU A 101 1.14 0.74 -9.41
C LEU A 101 -0.27 0.40 -9.92
N GLN A 102 -0.69 0.97 -11.05
CA GLN A 102 -2.01 0.72 -11.65
C GLN A 102 -2.05 -0.47 -12.62
N ASP A 103 -0.88 -0.98 -13.02
CA ASP A 103 -0.72 -2.18 -13.86
C ASP A 103 -0.58 -3.48 -13.05
#